data_AF-A0A437SJS0-F1
#
_entry.id   AF-A0A437SJS0-F1
#
_cell.length_a   1.000
_cell.length_b   1.000
_cell.length_c   1.000
_cell.angle_alpha   90.00
_cell.angle_beta   90.00
_cell.angle_gamma   90.00
#
_symmetry.space_group_name_H-M   'P 1'
#
loop_
_entity.id
_entity.type
_entity.pdbx_description
1 polymer ?
#
loop_
_entity_poly.entity_id
_entity_poly.type
_entity_poly.pdbx_seq_one_letter_code
_entity_poly.pdbx_strand_id
1 'polypeptide(L)'
;QERLECQLYGKLITIFLCSSTMFKMRQLLLQKKKKELSEYKAIGMIQDHLSLLYQAMQKDTQEITKVLIRLFTLLQKNGRKSHRYEKKTVFDIMGVVYEYNGLRKQKKAA
;
A
#
# COMPACT_ATOMS: atom_id res chain seq x y z
N GLN A 1 -3.00 13.25 32.93
CA GLN A 1 -1.72 12.81 32.33
C GLN A 1 -1.90 11.49 31.58
N GLU A 2 -2.34 10.42 32.26
CA GLU A 2 -2.53 9.08 31.67
C GLU A 2 -3.42 9.02 30.42
N ARG A 3 -4.52 9.81 30.36
CA ARG A 3 -5.41 9.84 29.18
C ARG A 3 -4.75 10.43 27.93
N LEU A 4 -3.91 11.46 28.11
CA LEU A 4 -3.19 12.10 27.00
C LEU A 4 -2.10 11.16 26.46
N GLU A 5 -1.39 10.50 27.37
CA GLU A 5 -0.38 9.50 27.02
C GLU A 5 -1.01 8.32 26.28
N CYS A 6 -2.13 7.78 26.77
CA CYS A 6 -2.86 6.70 26.09
C CYS A 6 -3.31 7.10 24.68
N GLN A 7 -3.84 8.31 24.50
CA GLN A 7 -4.21 8.83 23.18
C GLN A 7 -3.00 8.96 22.25
N LEU A 8 -1.86 9.43 22.77
CA LEU A 8 -0.62 9.54 22.01
C LEU A 8 -0.11 8.16 21.58
N TYR A 9 -0.03 7.21 22.51
CA TYR A 9 0.41 5.85 22.21
C TYR A 9 -0.51 5.16 21.21
N GLY A 10 -1.84 5.30 21.34
CA GLY A 10 -2.79 4.74 20.37
C GLY A 10 -2.55 5.27 18.95
N LYS A 11 -2.27 6.57 18.80
CA LYS A 11 -1.90 7.16 17.51
C LYS A 11 -0.57 6.63 16.97
N LEU A 12 0.45 6.55 17.82
CA LEU A 12 1.77 6.03 17.43
C LEU A 12 1.70 4.57 16.98
N ILE A 13 0.97 3.73 17.72
CA ILE A 13 0.74 2.32 17.36
C ILE A 13 0.02 2.22 16.01
N THR A 14 -1.00 3.05 15.79
CA THR A 14 -1.73 3.09 14.50
C THR A 14 -0.81 3.47 13.35
N ILE A 15 -0.01 4.53 13.51
CA ILE A 15 0.96 4.97 12.50
C ILE A 15 1.98 3.86 12.20
N PHE A 16 2.50 3.24 13.26
CA PHE A 16 3.47 2.15 13.13
C PHE A 16 2.88 0.97 12.36
N LEU A 17 1.72 0.44 12.78
CA LEU A 17 1.05 -0.67 12.12
C LEU A 17 0.72 -0.37 10.66
N CYS A 18 0.19 0.81 10.36
CA CYS A 18 -0.13 1.21 8.99
C CYS A 18 1.13 1.30 8.12
N SER A 19 2.19 1.89 8.64
CA SER A 19 3.45 2.08 7.92
C SER A 19 4.14 0.74 7.64
N SER A 20 4.24 -0.13 8.65
CA SER A 20 4.80 -1.47 8.51
C SER A 20 4.02 -2.31 7.50
N THR A 21 2.69 -2.26 7.56
CA THR A 21 1.81 -2.98 6.62
C THR A 21 1.96 -2.43 5.21
N MET A 22 1.96 -1.10 5.04
CA MET A 22 2.13 -0.44 3.75
C MET A 22 3.45 -0.84 3.10
N PHE A 23 4.54 -0.82 3.87
CA PHE A 23 5.87 -1.17 3.37
C PHE A 23 5.92 -2.63 2.88
N LYS A 24 5.38 -3.58 3.66
CA LYS A 24 5.32 -4.99 3.28
C LYS A 24 4.41 -5.23 2.08
N MET A 25 3.23 -4.62 2.03
CA MET A 25 2.29 -4.76 0.91
C MET A 25 2.88 -4.19 -0.38
N ARG A 26 3.55 -3.02 -0.31
CA ARG A 26 4.25 -2.42 -1.44
C ARG A 26 5.36 -3.33 -1.97
N GLN A 27 6.19 -3.87 -1.08
CA GLN A 27 7.26 -4.80 -1.45
C GLN A 27 6.69 -6.05 -2.15
N LEU A 28 5.65 -6.65 -1.58
CA LEU A 28 5.01 -7.84 -2.15
C LEU A 28 4.37 -7.57 -3.52
N LEU A 29 3.71 -6.43 -3.70
CA LEU A 29 3.12 -6.05 -4.99
C LEU A 29 4.18 -5.79 -6.06
N LEU A 30 5.29 -5.16 -5.69
CA LEU A 30 6.40 -4.97 -6.61
C LEU A 30 7.03 -6.31 -7.03
N GLN A 31 7.28 -7.21 -6.07
CA GLN A 31 7.90 -8.50 -6.35
C GLN A 31 6.98 -9.43 -7.18
N LYS A 32 5.71 -9.58 -6.76
CA LYS A 32 4.78 -10.55 -7.36
C LYS A 32 4.06 -10.05 -8.60
N LYS A 33 3.77 -8.74 -8.66
CA LYS A 33 2.92 -8.14 -9.71
C LYS A 33 3.62 -7.05 -10.50
N LYS A 34 4.86 -6.69 -10.15
CA LYS A 34 5.62 -5.60 -10.80
C LYS A 34 4.80 -4.29 -10.82
N LYS A 35 4.09 -3.97 -9.72
CA LYS A 35 3.27 -2.75 -9.61
C LYS A 35 3.81 -1.80 -8.57
N GLU A 36 3.85 -0.52 -8.90
CA GLU A 36 4.13 0.55 -7.94
C GLU A 36 2.85 0.94 -7.18
N LEU A 37 2.93 0.91 -5.86
CA LEU A 37 1.86 1.29 -4.94
C LEU A 37 2.07 2.73 -4.45
N SER A 38 0.99 3.51 -4.35
CA SER A 38 1.01 4.83 -3.70
C SER A 38 0.97 4.67 -2.18
N GLU A 39 1.98 5.20 -1.49
CA GLU A 39 2.08 5.11 -0.03
C GLU A 39 0.88 5.76 0.67
N TYR A 40 0.52 6.97 0.25
CA TYR A 40 -0.60 7.72 0.84
C TYR A 40 -1.94 6.99 0.66
N LYS A 41 -2.26 6.54 -0.56
CA LYS A 41 -3.49 5.77 -0.81
C LYS A 41 -3.49 4.45 -0.04
N ALA A 42 -2.35 3.77 0.02
CA ALA A 42 -2.23 2.50 0.72
C ALA A 42 -2.46 2.66 2.23
N ILE A 43 -1.89 3.69 2.86
CA ILE A 43 -2.10 3.97 4.29
C ILE A 43 -3.59 4.20 4.57
N GLY A 44 -4.29 5.01 3.78
CA GLY A 44 -5.73 5.21 3.96
C GLY A 44 -6.52 3.91 3.86
N MET A 45 -6.27 3.11 2.83
CA MET A 45 -6.93 1.81 2.66
C MET A 45 -6.62 0.82 3.79
N ILE A 46 -5.39 0.84 4.32
CA ILE A 46 -4.98 -0.02 5.44
C ILE A 46 -5.67 0.45 6.73
N GLN A 47 -5.75 1.75 6.98
CA GLN A 47 -6.44 2.32 8.13
C GLN A 47 -7.90 1.86 8.18
N ASP A 48 -8.60 1.87 7.04
CA ASP A 48 -9.99 1.39 6.94
C ASP A 48 -10.14 -0.09 7.30
N HIS A 49 -9.08 -0.90 7.14
CA HIS A 49 -9.09 -2.34 7.40
C HIS A 49 -8.61 -2.72 8.80
N LEU A 50 -8.09 -1.78 9.61
CA LEU A 50 -7.56 -2.10 10.95
C LEU A 50 -8.62 -2.70 11.88
N SER A 51 -9.85 -2.19 11.82
CA SER A 51 -10.97 -2.71 12.62
C SER A 51 -11.31 -4.16 12.27
N LEU A 52 -11.35 -4.50 10.98
CA LEU A 52 -11.57 -5.86 10.50
C LEU A 52 -10.43 -6.79 10.90
N LEU A 53 -9.19 -6.29 10.89
CA LEU A 53 -8.01 -7.04 11.29
C LEU A 53 -8.05 -7.33 12.79
N TYR A 54 -8.42 -6.35 13.62
CA TYR A 54 -8.62 -6.53 15.06
C TYR A 54 -9.72 -7.56 15.38
N GLN A 55 -10.85 -7.51 14.66
CA GLN A 55 -11.91 -8.50 14.81
C GLN A 55 -11.46 -9.91 14.41
N ALA A 56 -10.67 -10.03 13.34
CA ALA A 56 -10.13 -11.31 12.90
C ALA A 56 -9.13 -11.89 13.91
N MET A 57 -8.31 -11.04 14.54
CA MET A 57 -7.36 -11.45 15.59
C MET A 57 -8.02 -12.11 16.80
N GLN A 58 -9.27 -11.74 17.12
CA GLN A 58 -10.01 -12.34 18.23
C GLN A 58 -10.58 -13.73 17.93
N LYS A 59 -10.59 -14.15 16.66
CA LYS A 59 -11.21 -15.40 16.21
C LYS A 59 -10.16 -16.49 15.99
N ASP A 60 -9.47 -16.42 14.86
CA ASP A 60 -8.51 -17.44 14.43
C ASP A 60 -7.50 -16.90 13.41
N THR A 61 -6.48 -17.70 13.12
CA THR A 61 -5.43 -17.33 12.16
C THR A 61 -5.90 -17.38 10.70
N GLN A 62 -6.95 -18.15 10.39
CA GLN A 62 -7.51 -18.24 9.05
C GLN A 62 -8.24 -16.96 8.64
N GLU A 63 -9.07 -16.39 9.53
CA GLU A 63 -9.77 -15.14 9.25
C GLU A 63 -8.79 -13.96 9.14
N ILE A 64 -7.69 -13.95 9.91
CA ILE A 64 -6.61 -12.95 9.73
C ILE A 64 -6.04 -13.05 8.32
N THR A 65 -5.72 -14.27 7.87
CA THR A 65 -5.16 -14.52 6.55
C THR A 65 -6.12 -14.07 5.45
N LYS A 66 -7.42 -14.35 5.61
CA LYS A 66 -8.48 -13.95 4.68
C LYS A 66 -8.63 -12.43 4.58
N VAL A 67 -8.59 -11.72 5.70
CA VAL A 67 -8.62 -10.24 5.73
C VAL A 67 -7.37 -9.67 5.05
N LEU A 68 -6.18 -10.22 5.33
CA LEU A 68 -4.93 -9.78 4.69
C LEU A 68 -4.93 -10.02 3.18
N ILE A 69 -5.42 -11.17 2.72
CA ILE A 69 -5.56 -11.46 1.28
C ILE A 69 -6.53 -10.47 0.64
N ARG A 70 -7.68 -10.22 1.27
CA ARG A 70 -8.65 -9.23 0.77
C ARG A 70 -8.02 -7.84 0.66
N LEU A 71 -7.34 -7.38 1.71
CA LEU A 71 -6.61 -6.11 1.71
C LEU A 71 -5.58 -6.05 0.57
N PHE A 72 -4.80 -7.12 0.38
CA PHE A 72 -3.82 -7.20 -0.71
C PHE A 72 -4.49 -7.06 -2.09
N THR A 73 -5.61 -7.76 -2.33
CA THR A 73 -6.34 -7.66 -3.60
C THR A 73 -6.92 -6.26 -3.84
N LEU A 74 -7.38 -5.58 -2.79
CA LEU A 74 -7.88 -4.21 -2.88
C LEU A 74 -6.75 -3.23 -3.20
N LEU A 75 -5.61 -3.34 -2.50
CA LEU A 75 -4.42 -2.52 -2.78
C LEU A 75 -3.90 -2.74 -4.19
N GLN A 76 -3.93 -3.98 -4.69
CA GLN A 76 -3.54 -4.31 -6.06
C GLN A 76 -4.42 -3.60 -7.10
N LYS A 77 -5.73 -3.51 -6.85
CA LYS A 77 -6.69 -2.90 -7.78
C LYS A 77 -6.67 -1.37 -7.71
N ASN A 78 -6.69 -0.81 -6.50
CA ASN A 78 -6.99 0.61 -6.29
C ASN A 78 -5.77 1.43 -5.82
N GLY A 79 -4.75 0.78 -5.27
CA GLY A 79 -3.60 1.43 -4.66
C GLY A 79 -2.48 1.80 -5.63
N ARG A 80 -2.65 1.52 -6.94
CA ARG A 80 -1.64 1.83 -7.96
C ARG A 80 -1.25 3.30 -7.91
N LYS A 81 0.07 3.57 -7.95
CA LYS A 81 0.57 4.94 -8.03
C LYS A 81 0.21 5.56 -9.38
N SER A 82 -0.38 6.74 -9.32
CA SER A 82 -0.63 7.56 -10.50
C SER A 82 0.71 8.02 -11.07
N HIS A 83 0.88 7.87 -12.37
CA HIS A 83 2.01 8.45 -13.09
C HIS A 83 1.58 9.80 -13.64
N ARG A 84 2.26 10.87 -13.22
CA ARG A 84 1.98 12.23 -13.73
C ARG A 84 2.70 12.40 -15.05
N TYR A 85 1.99 12.91 -16.06
CA TYR A 85 2.54 13.18 -17.38
C TYR A 85 3.87 13.94 -17.29
N GLU A 86 4.87 13.46 -18.05
CA GLU A 86 6.25 13.97 -18.11
C GLU A 86 7.09 13.93 -16.82
N LYS A 87 6.56 13.39 -15.71
CA LYS A 87 7.33 13.27 -14.46
C LYS A 87 7.80 11.85 -14.24
N LYS A 88 9.11 11.69 -14.08
CA LYS A 88 9.73 10.42 -13.71
C LYS A 88 9.42 10.10 -12.24
N THR A 89 8.98 8.88 -11.98
CA THR A 89 8.88 8.32 -10.63
C THR A 89 10.25 7.87 -10.15
N VAL A 90 10.37 7.59 -8.85
CA VAL A 90 11.57 6.98 -8.28
C VAL A 90 11.91 5.67 -8.99
N PHE A 91 10.90 4.88 -9.37
CA PHE A 91 11.12 3.62 -10.08
C PHE A 91 11.62 3.85 -11.51
N ASP A 92 11.18 4.92 -12.17
CA ASP A 92 11.70 5.33 -13.49
C ASP A 92 13.16 5.77 -13.43
N ILE A 93 13.57 6.44 -12.34
CA ILE A 93 14.97 6.84 -12.12
C ILE A 93 15.84 5.62 -11.81
N MET A 94 15.34 4.70 -10.99
CA MET A 94 16.06 3.49 -10.60
C MET A 94 16.04 2.38 -11.67
N GLY A 95 15.33 2.58 -12.79
CA GLY A 95 15.24 1.59 -13.86
C GLY A 95 14.55 0.27 -13.46
N VAL A 96 13.74 0.29 -12.41
CA VAL A 96 13.03 -0.92 -11.95
C VAL A 96 11.94 -1.26 -12.96
N VAL A 97 11.88 -2.51 -13.44
CA VAL A 97 10.82 -2.95 -14.36
C VAL A 97 9.50 -3.05 -13.60
N TYR A 98 8.51 -2.24 -13.99
CA TYR A 98 7.14 -2.30 -13.46
C TYR A 98 6.11 -2.10 -14.58
N GLU A 99 4.88 -2.61 -14.38
CA GLU A 99 3.76 -2.47 -15.30
C GLU A 99 3.37 -1.00 -15.43
N TYR A 100 3.86 -0.34 -16.48
CA TYR A 100 3.42 0.98 -16.90
C TYR A 100 2.42 0.85 -18.04
N ASN A 101 1.16 1.27 -17.83
CA ASN A 101 0.12 1.21 -18.88
C ASN A 101 0.33 2.27 -19.98
N GLY A 102 1.32 3.16 -19.85
CA GLY A 102 1.63 4.17 -20.85
C GLY A 102 2.54 3.63 -21.95
N LEU A 103 2.03 2.68 -22.73
CA LEU A 103 2.45 2.54 -24.11
C LEU A 103 1.98 3.79 -24.88
N ARG A 104 2.74 4.88 -24.79
CA ARG A 104 2.86 5.80 -25.92
C ARG A 104 4.27 5.63 -26.44
N LYS A 105 4.39 4.80 -27.48
CA LYS A 105 5.40 5.00 -28.52
C LYS A 105 5.34 6.47 -28.91
N GLN A 106 6.23 7.31 -28.37
CA GLN A 106 6.58 8.53 -29.06
C GLN A 106 7.34 8.04 -30.30
N LYS A 107 6.61 7.83 -31.41
CA LYS A 107 7.25 7.94 -32.71
C LYS A 107 7.89 9.32 -32.70
N LYS A 108 9.23 9.36 -32.68
CA LYS A 108 9.99 10.55 -33.04
C LYS A 108 9.39 11.04 -34.36
N ALA A 109 8.76 12.22 -34.35
CA ALA A 109 8.48 12.92 -35.59
C ALA A 109 9.84 13.34 -36.16
N ALA A 110 10.02 13.05 -37.44
CA ALA A 110 11.21 13.36 -38.23
C ALA A 110 11.49 14.87 -38.26
#